data_AF-A0A7Z9K336-F1
#
_entry.id   AF-A0A7Z9K336-F1
#
_cell.length_a   1.000
_cell.length_b   1.000
_cell.length_c   1.000
_cell.angle_alpha   90.00
_cell.angle_beta   90.00
_cell.angle_gamma   90.00
#
_symmetry.space_group_name_H-M   'P 1'
#
loop_
_entity.id
_entity.type
_entity.pdbx_description
1 polymer ?
#
loop_
_entity_poly.entity_id
_entity_poly.type
_entity_poly.pdbx_seq_one_letter_code
_entity_poly.pdbx_strand_id
1 'polypeptide(L)'
;MFTVVRTTTNLSLDEHFIKHPAATFFVKAEGEGMEAHGIFKGDTLIIDRSLNPEKNSIVIVVIDGELTVRSFSDIDSEEAAVWGVVRGSVRDLL
;
A
#
# COMPACT_ATOMS: atom_id res chain seq x y z
N MET A 1 4.60 -20.83 15.08
CA MET A 1 6.06 -20.61 15.27
C MET A 1 6.60 -20.09 13.97
N PHE A 2 7.29 -18.95 13.98
CA PHE A 2 7.96 -18.41 12.79
C PHE A 2 9.47 -18.36 13.03
N THR A 3 10.25 -18.52 11.97
CA THR A 3 11.72 -18.46 12.03
C THR A 3 12.18 -17.11 11.52
N VAL A 4 13.15 -16.50 12.20
CA VAL A 4 13.78 -15.25 11.76
C VAL A 4 15.03 -15.58 10.96
N VAL A 5 15.18 -14.96 9.79
CA VAL A 5 16.37 -15.06 8.94
C VAL A 5 17.05 -13.69 8.84
N ARG A 6 18.38 -13.68 8.81
CA ARG A 6 19.16 -12.45 8.64
C ARG A 6 19.28 -12.09 7.15
N THR A 7 19.00 -10.84 6.81
CA THR A 7 19.31 -10.30 5.47
C THR A 7 20.83 -10.14 5.32
N THR A 8 21.39 -10.69 4.24
CA THR A 8 22.84 -10.69 3.97
C THR A 8 23.31 -9.47 3.20
N THR A 9 22.38 -8.73 2.59
CA THR A 9 22.62 -7.47 1.88
C THR A 9 22.14 -6.29 2.74
N ASN A 10 22.76 -5.12 2.53
CA ASN A 10 22.21 -3.88 3.07
C ASN A 10 20.83 -3.67 2.45
N LEU A 11 19.81 -3.57 3.31
CA LEU A 11 18.43 -3.30 2.92
C LEU A 11 18.16 -1.82 3.11
N SER A 12 17.87 -1.11 2.02
CA SER A 12 17.31 0.24 2.03
C SER A 12 15.83 0.17 1.65
N LEU A 13 14.96 0.70 2.50
CA LEU A 13 13.52 0.76 2.20
C LEU A 13 13.25 1.66 0.99
N ASP A 14 14.02 2.75 0.85
CA ASP A 14 13.91 3.67 -0.27
C ASP A 14 14.24 2.96 -1.58
N GLU A 15 15.35 2.23 -1.63
CA GLU A 15 15.74 1.47 -2.83
C GLU A 15 14.74 0.36 -3.16
N HIS A 16 14.09 -0.20 -2.14
CA HIS A 16 13.14 -1.30 -2.31
C HIS A 16 11.77 -0.80 -2.80
N PHE A 17 11.23 0.25 -2.19
CA PHE A 17 9.86 0.71 -2.42
C PHE A 17 9.74 1.95 -3.32
N ILE A 18 10.73 2.84 -3.35
CA ILE A 18 10.65 4.15 -4.01
C ILE A 18 11.33 4.09 -5.39
N LYS A 19 10.66 3.44 -6.35
CA LYS A 19 11.17 3.38 -7.74
C LYS A 19 10.94 4.67 -8.52
N HIS A 20 9.87 5.38 -8.20
CA HIS A 20 9.50 6.65 -8.83
C HIS A 20 9.31 7.73 -7.76
N PRO A 21 10.39 8.38 -7.27
CA PRO A 21 10.31 9.30 -6.15
C PRO A 21 9.28 10.42 -6.34
N ALA A 22 9.17 10.97 -7.55
CA ALA A 22 8.19 12.02 -7.87
C ALA A 22 6.72 11.54 -7.88
N ALA A 23 6.49 10.23 -7.91
CA ALA A 23 5.17 9.61 -7.92
C ALA A 23 4.92 8.72 -6.68
N THR A 24 5.83 8.73 -5.70
CA THR A 24 5.73 7.94 -4.48
C THR A 24 5.23 8.79 -3.32
N PHE A 25 4.23 8.30 -2.61
CA PHE A 25 3.57 9.01 -1.52
C PHE A 25 3.46 8.10 -0.30
N PHE A 26 3.42 8.71 0.88
CA PHE A 26 3.21 8.03 2.15
C PHE A 26 1.93 8.53 2.79
N VAL A 27 1.06 7.61 3.21
CA VAL A 27 -0.19 7.94 3.92
C VAL A 27 -0.33 7.06 5.15
N LYS A 28 -1.14 7.51 6.12
CA LYS A 28 -1.50 6.67 7.28
C LYS A 28 -2.77 5.89 7.03
N ALA A 29 -2.72 4.60 7.32
CA ALA A 29 -3.90 3.75 7.35
C ALA A 29 -4.73 4.08 8.59
N GLU A 30 -5.96 4.49 8.36
CA GLU A 30 -6.97 4.66 9.39
C GLU A 30 -8.15 3.72 9.10
N GLY A 31 -8.82 3.25 10.15
CA GLY A 31 -9.90 2.26 10.04
C GLY A 31 -9.42 0.80 10.08
N GLU A 32 -10.29 -0.09 9.62
CA GLU A 32 -10.20 -1.55 9.71
C GLU A 32 -10.67 -2.18 8.38
N GLY A 33 -10.50 -3.49 8.20
CA GLY A 33 -11.02 -4.26 7.07
C GLY A 33 -9.97 -4.70 6.03
N MET A 34 -8.72 -4.28 6.20
CA MET A 34 -7.58 -4.68 5.35
C MET A 34 -6.55 -5.55 6.08
N GLU A 35 -6.88 -6.05 7.28
CA GLU A 35 -5.98 -6.87 8.12
C GLU A 35 -5.63 -8.19 7.43
N ALA A 36 -6.58 -8.76 6.66
CA ALA A 36 -6.34 -9.95 5.85
C ALA A 36 -5.25 -9.74 4.78
N HIS A 37 -4.98 -8.48 4.40
CA HIS A 37 -3.91 -8.08 3.50
C HIS A 37 -2.67 -7.54 4.23
N GLY A 38 -2.62 -7.69 5.56
CA GLY A 38 -1.50 -7.27 6.38
C GLY A 38 -1.44 -5.75 6.65
N ILE A 39 -2.49 -5.01 6.29
CA ILE A 39 -2.61 -3.57 6.57
C ILE A 39 -3.46 -3.39 7.81
N PHE A 40 -2.94 -2.67 8.80
CA PHE A 40 -3.63 -2.42 10.05
C PHE A 40 -3.64 -0.93 10.34
N LYS A 41 -4.55 -0.52 11.22
CA LYS A 41 -4.63 0.85 11.71
C LYS A 41 -3.27 1.35 12.22
N GLY A 42 -2.88 2.54 11.78
CA GLY A 42 -1.61 3.18 12.16
C GLY A 42 -0.44 2.87 11.22
N ASP A 43 -0.59 1.95 10.27
CA ASP A 43 0.43 1.67 9.27
C ASP A 43 0.77 2.89 8.41
N THR A 44 2.05 3.06 8.07
CA THR A 44 2.43 3.91 6.94
C THR A 44 2.34 3.09 5.67
N LEU A 45 1.42 3.47 4.78
CA LEU A 45 1.31 2.89 3.44
C LEU A 45 2.21 3.65 2.48
N ILE A 46 2.97 2.89 1.69
CA ILE A 46 3.82 3.41 0.61
C ILE A 46 3.07 3.22 -0.69
N ILE A 47 2.83 4.31 -1.43
CA ILE A 47 1.96 4.33 -2.61
C ILE A 47 2.74 4.82 -3.82
N ASP A 48 2.63 4.12 -4.94
CA ASP A 48 3.20 4.55 -6.22
C ASP A 48 2.07 4.84 -7.21
N ARG A 49 1.98 6.09 -7.68
CA ARG A 49 0.96 6.57 -8.62
C ARG A 49 1.34 6.39 -10.08
N SER A 50 2.57 5.99 -10.39
CA SER A 50 2.97 5.74 -11.78
C SER A 50 2.69 4.31 -12.25
N LEU A 51 2.19 3.45 -11.36
CA LEU A 51 1.90 2.06 -11.67
C LEU A 51 0.44 1.87 -12.08
N ASN A 52 0.23 1.00 -13.08
CA ASN A 52 -1.08 0.48 -13.39
C ASN A 52 -1.39 -0.68 -12.43
N PRO A 53 -2.57 -0.71 -11.77
CA PRO A 53 -2.93 -1.80 -10.89
C PRO A 53 -3.14 -3.10 -11.67
N GLU A 54 -2.62 -4.19 -11.11
CA GLU A 54 -2.85 -5.55 -11.60
C GLU A 54 -3.88 -6.27 -10.71
N LYS A 55 -4.37 -7.43 -11.18
CA LYS A 55 -5.27 -8.27 -10.38
C LYS A 55 -4.66 -8.55 -9.00
N ASN A 56 -5.47 -8.42 -7.94
CA ASN A 56 -5.07 -8.54 -6.53
C ASN A 56 -4.14 -7.43 -6.00
N SER A 57 -3.89 -6.37 -6.75
CA SER A 57 -3.20 -5.19 -6.21
C SER A 57 -4.02 -4.59 -5.08
N ILE A 58 -3.35 -4.07 -4.06
CA ILE A 58 -3.99 -3.16 -3.12
C ILE A 58 -3.81 -1.75 -3.66
N VAL A 59 -4.90 -1.00 -3.72
CA VAL A 59 -4.94 0.34 -4.31
C VAL A 59 -5.58 1.33 -3.37
N ILE A 60 -5.23 2.60 -3.56
CA ILE A 60 -6.02 3.71 -3.06
C ILE A 60 -6.98 4.14 -4.15
N VAL A 61 -8.25 4.26 -3.80
CA VAL A 61 -9.29 4.87 -4.63
C VAL A 61 -9.79 6.14 -3.98
N VAL A 62 -10.34 7.04 -4.80
CA VAL A 62 -11.09 8.20 -4.32
C VAL A 62 -12.58 7.87 -4.37
N ILE A 63 -13.26 7.86 -3.23
CA ILE A 63 -14.71 7.69 -3.10
C ILE A 63 -15.23 8.93 -2.36
N ASP A 64 -16.16 9.66 -2.97
CA ASP A 64 -16.72 10.91 -2.42
C ASP A 64 -15.67 11.95 -1.99
N GLY A 65 -14.51 11.97 -2.67
CA GLY A 65 -13.39 12.87 -2.37
C GLY A 65 -12.44 12.37 -1.29
N GLU A 66 -12.71 11.21 -0.68
CA GLU A 66 -11.89 10.61 0.37
C GLU A 66 -11.06 9.43 -0.15
N LEU A 67 -9.85 9.26 0.39
CA LEU A 67 -8.96 8.16 0.04
C LEU A 67 -9.35 6.89 0.80
N THR A 68 -9.66 5.83 0.06
CA THR A 68 -10.02 4.52 0.62
C THR A 68 -9.08 3.45 0.10
N VAL A 69 -8.63 2.55 0.98
CA VAL A 69 -7.85 1.36 0.60
C VAL A 69 -8.79 0.25 0.15
N ARG A 70 -8.52 -0.35 -1.02
CA ARG A 70 -9.30 -1.49 -1.55
C ARG A 70 -8.40 -2.52 -2.22
N SER A 71 -8.88 -3.75 -2.31
CA SER A 71 -8.36 -4.73 -3.26
C SER A 71 -8.87 -4.37 -4.65
N PHE A 72 -7.99 -4.37 -5.65
CA PHE A 72 -8.32 -4.02 -7.03
C PHE A 72 -9.32 -4.98 -7.67
N SER A 73 -9.37 -6.23 -7.19
CA SER A 73 -10.34 -7.23 -7.65
C SER A 73 -11.78 -6.91 -7.20
N ASP A 74 -11.96 -6.03 -6.21
CA ASP A 74 -13.25 -5.70 -5.59
C ASP A 74 -13.74 -4.29 -5.98
N ILE A 75 -13.16 -3.72 -7.03
CA ILE A 75 -13.52 -2.41 -7.56
C ILE A 75 -14.30 -2.62 -8.86
N ASP A 76 -15.55 -2.17 -8.87
CA ASP A 76 -16.30 -2.04 -10.10
C ASP A 76 -15.76 -0.85 -10.90
N SER A 77 -15.40 -1.11 -12.17
CA SER A 77 -14.59 -0.20 -13.00
C SER A 77 -15.23 1.15 -13.31
N GLU A 78 -16.52 1.33 -13.00
CA GLU A 78 -17.28 2.53 -13.36
C GLU A 78 -17.38 3.59 -12.25
N GLU A 79 -17.10 3.26 -10.98
CA GLU A 79 -17.41 4.16 -9.86
C GLU A 79 -16.20 4.71 -9.08
N ALA A 80 -15.00 4.14 -9.25
CA ALA A 80 -13.85 4.52 -8.43
C ALA A 80 -12.61 4.85 -9.27
N ALA A 81 -12.15 6.10 -9.18
CA ALA A 81 -10.88 6.50 -9.74
C ALA A 81 -9.74 5.96 -8.86
N VAL A 82 -8.92 5.06 -9.42
CA VAL A 82 -7.69 4.61 -8.76
C VAL A 82 -6.71 5.77 -8.66
N TRP A 83 -6.32 6.10 -7.44
CA TRP A 83 -5.37 7.17 -7.14
C TRP A 83 -3.91 6.68 -7.24
N GLY A 84 -3.64 5.46 -6.79
CA GLY A 84 -2.32 4.83 -6.82
C GLY A 84 -2.29 3.40 -6.25
N VAL A 85 -1.18 2.71 -6.45
CA VAL A 85 -0.97 1.32 -6.01
C VAL A 85 -0.18 1.28 -4.71
N VAL A 86 -0.66 0.53 -3.71
CA VAL A 86 0.05 0.31 -2.45
C VAL A 86 1.20 -0.68 -2.69
N ARG A 87 2.43 -0.23 -2.46
CA ARG A 87 3.67 -1.00 -2.61
C ARG A 87 4.10 -1.72 -1.35
N GLY A 88 3.72 -1.20 -0.19
CA GLY A 88 4.09 -1.76 1.10
C GLY A 88 3.38 -1.09 2.25
N SER A 89 3.39 -1.78 3.39
CA SER A 89 2.99 -1.26 4.68
C SER A 89 4.16 -1.34 5.64
N VAL A 90 4.42 -0.25 6.36
CA VAL A 90 5.43 -0.17 7.42
C VAL A 90 4.74 0.18 8.72
N ARG A 91 4.92 -0.67 9.73
CA ARG A 91 4.40 -0.47 11.08
C ARG A 91 5.55 -0.30 12.06
N ASP A 92 5.51 0.76 12.85
CA ASP A 92 6.30 0.87 14.07
C ASP A 92 5.58 0.11 15.19
N LEU A 93 6.32 -0.74 15.90
CA LEU A 93 5.79 -1.62 16.94
C LEU A 93 6.19 -1.17 18.35
N LEU A 94 6.88 -0.03 18.47
CA LEU A 94 7.37 0.54 19.74
C LEU A 94 6.48 1.66 20.28
#